data_AF-A0A0C5VSE1-F1
#
_entry.id   AF-A0A0C5VSE1-F1
#
_cell.length_a   1.000
_cell.length_b   1.000
_cell.length_c   1.000
_cell.angle_alpha   90.00
_cell.angle_beta   90.00
_cell.angle_gamma   90.00
#
_symmetry.space_group_name_H-M   'P 1'
#
loop_
_entity.id
_entity.type
_entity.pdbx_description
1 polymer ?
#
loop_
_entity_poly.entity_id
_entity_poly.type
_entity_poly.pdbx_seq_one_letter_code
_entity_poly.pdbx_strand_id
1 'polypeptide(L)'
;MTEHTQKTIAENVFLDRYIRQRFNPRYIDPEHHSHHFRAGFGVLLRRSRTTLNISQAAAAELAGVSMTQYRKYEAGRDNMRLSTLFCYLSNTGIPIEFLLLPHLGAQSHCRMINARYLRLQSYIVRCSAREFDNFVGLVAMLLIGKKSIIRGTQHELGKQPAEQFSLDSLPSILATLRRMRELCKLSRREFAELLGIAPSTLTAFERGNDIGNLPLCLVHRFWMASGLSPLILVHGSSVFDHYRARHKRLTQLHDLIADESEELLGHLEVIFKNIHSIHSSPQISRVLSLSGTGKKPAGTLYPVNQASHYIPTMSDAERMTM
;
A
#
# COMPACT_ATOMS: atom_id res chain seq x y z
N MET A 1 20.70 25.01 -10.66
CA MET A 1 19.61 24.15 -10.13
C MET A 1 19.22 23.17 -11.21
N THR A 2 19.11 21.89 -10.90
CA THR A 2 18.67 20.89 -11.88
C THR A 2 17.15 20.93 -12.06
N GLU A 3 16.64 20.48 -13.21
CA GLU A 3 15.19 20.32 -13.48
C GLU A 3 14.51 19.49 -12.38
N HIS A 4 15.19 18.47 -11.86
CA HIS A 4 14.72 17.64 -10.75
C HIS A 4 14.50 18.44 -9.46
N THR A 5 15.38 19.39 -9.13
CA THR A 5 15.23 20.26 -7.96
C THR A 5 13.99 21.16 -8.09
N GLN A 6 13.77 21.75 -9.27
CA GLN A 6 12.61 22.62 -9.50
C GLN A 6 11.29 21.85 -9.41
N LYS A 7 11.23 20.65 -10.00
CA LYS A 7 10.07 19.76 -9.92
C LYS A 7 9.75 19.42 -8.46
N THR A 8 10.76 19.03 -7.69
CA THR A 8 10.61 18.68 -6.26
C THR A 8 10.05 19.85 -5.44
N ILE A 9 10.51 21.08 -5.70
CA ILE A 9 10.01 22.29 -5.02
C ILE A 9 8.54 22.53 -5.35
N ALA A 10 8.17 22.49 -6.63
CA ALA A 10 6.79 22.72 -7.07
C ALA A 10 5.82 21.69 -6.46
N GLU A 11 6.22 20.41 -6.45
CA GLU A 11 5.46 19.32 -5.84
C GLU A 11 5.30 19.50 -4.33
N ASN A 12 6.35 19.95 -3.65
CA ASN A 12 6.32 20.26 -2.23
C ASN A 12 5.38 21.43 -1.90
N VAL A 13 5.36 22.49 -2.71
CA VAL A 13 4.46 23.64 -2.54
C VAL A 13 3.00 23.22 -2.76
N PHE A 14 2.75 22.38 -3.76
CA PHE A 14 1.42 21.83 -4.01
C PHE A 14 0.93 21.00 -2.82
N LEU A 15 1.76 20.09 -2.30
CA LEU A 15 1.44 19.25 -1.15
C LEU A 15 1.08 20.10 0.07
N ASP A 16 1.86 21.14 0.38
CA ASP A 16 1.61 22.01 1.54
C ASP A 16 0.27 22.73 1.42
N ARG A 17 -0.03 23.26 0.22
CA ARG A 17 -1.32 23.91 -0.05
C ARG A 17 -2.46 22.91 0.11
N TYR A 18 -2.32 21.71 -0.44
CA TYR A 18 -3.32 20.66 -0.35
C TYR A 18 -3.60 20.26 1.11
N ILE A 19 -2.55 20.01 1.91
CA ILE A 19 -2.67 19.69 3.33
C ILE A 19 -3.42 20.81 4.06
N ARG A 20 -3.01 22.07 3.89
CA ARG A 20 -3.67 23.21 4.57
C ARG A 20 -5.16 23.36 4.20
N GLN A 21 -5.53 23.06 2.97
CA GLN A 21 -6.91 23.21 2.49
C GLN A 21 -7.81 22.04 2.87
N ARG A 22 -7.26 20.83 2.98
CA ARG A 22 -8.04 19.60 3.13
C ARG A 22 -7.93 18.94 4.50
N PHE A 23 -6.97 19.37 5.31
CA PHE A 23 -6.83 18.85 6.67
C PHE A 23 -8.07 19.19 7.50
N ASN A 24 -8.73 18.15 8.00
CA ASN A 24 -9.93 18.23 8.80
C ASN A 24 -9.76 17.31 10.01
N PRO A 25 -9.19 17.81 11.13
CA PRO A 25 -8.88 16.99 12.30
C PRO A 25 -10.15 16.42 12.92
N ARG A 26 -10.14 15.12 13.21
CA ARG A 26 -11.23 14.39 13.85
C ARG A 26 -10.66 13.51 14.94
N TYR A 27 -11.21 13.64 16.14
CA TYR A 27 -10.90 12.71 17.22
C TYR A 27 -11.63 11.39 16.97
N ILE A 28 -10.86 10.32 16.95
CA ILE A 28 -11.35 8.97 16.71
C ILE A 28 -11.07 8.13 17.95
N ASP A 29 -11.98 7.21 18.29
CA ASP A 29 -11.70 6.19 19.32
C ASP A 29 -10.69 5.18 18.73
N PRO A 30 -9.42 5.21 19.15
CA PRO A 30 -8.40 4.42 18.49
C PRO A 30 -8.57 2.93 18.73
N GLU A 31 -9.13 2.51 19.86
CA GLU A 31 -9.30 1.10 20.19
C GLU A 31 -10.42 0.49 19.36
N HIS A 32 -11.58 1.16 19.35
CA HIS A 32 -12.74 0.75 18.57
C HIS A 32 -12.38 0.65 17.08
N HIS A 33 -11.80 1.70 16.50
CA HIS A 33 -11.46 1.72 15.08
C HIS A 33 -10.39 0.69 14.71
N SER A 34 -9.42 0.42 15.59
CA SER A 34 -8.35 -0.55 15.27
C SER A 34 -8.84 -1.99 15.30
N HIS A 35 -9.78 -2.32 16.19
CA HIS A 35 -10.41 -3.65 16.19
C HIS A 35 -11.21 -3.88 14.90
N HIS A 36 -12.10 -2.95 14.54
CA HIS A 36 -12.91 -3.04 13.32
C HIS A 36 -12.06 -3.04 12.05
N PHE A 37 -11.03 -2.19 11.99
CA PHE A 37 -10.09 -2.16 10.87
C PHE A 37 -9.39 -3.51 10.69
N ARG A 38 -8.82 -4.09 11.75
CA ARG A 38 -8.13 -5.39 11.66
C ARG A 38 -9.04 -6.51 11.18
N ALA A 39 -10.23 -6.63 11.76
CA ALA A 39 -11.18 -7.67 11.41
C ALA A 39 -11.60 -7.56 9.93
N GLY A 40 -11.97 -6.35 9.51
CA GLY A 40 -12.37 -6.09 8.14
C GLY A 40 -11.23 -6.24 7.13
N PHE A 41 -10.03 -5.77 7.47
CA PHE A 41 -8.83 -5.92 6.66
C PHE A 41 -8.47 -7.40 6.46
N GLY A 42 -8.60 -8.23 7.50
CA GLY A 42 -8.40 -9.68 7.41
C GLY A 42 -9.38 -10.36 6.43
N VAL A 43 -10.63 -9.92 6.40
CA VAL A 43 -11.63 -10.37 5.40
C VAL A 43 -11.22 -9.97 3.99
N LEU A 44 -10.74 -8.74 3.79
CA LEU A 44 -10.29 -8.27 2.48
C LEU A 44 -9.03 -8.98 1.99
N LEU A 45 -8.07 -9.27 2.88
CA LEU A 45 -6.91 -10.10 2.56
C LEU A 45 -7.36 -11.47 2.08
N ARG A 46 -8.21 -12.14 2.84
CA ARG A 46 -8.75 -13.46 2.48
C ARG A 46 -9.46 -13.42 1.14
N ARG A 47 -10.36 -12.44 0.94
CA ARG A 47 -11.09 -12.24 -0.31
C ARG A 47 -10.14 -12.03 -1.48
N SER A 48 -9.14 -11.17 -1.33
CA SER A 48 -8.16 -10.90 -2.37
C SER A 48 -7.40 -12.17 -2.76
N ARG A 49 -6.96 -12.95 -1.76
CA ARG A 49 -6.25 -14.20 -1.96
C ARG A 49 -7.13 -15.25 -2.64
N THR A 50 -8.35 -15.47 -2.16
CA THR A 50 -9.25 -16.45 -2.78
C THR A 50 -9.61 -16.05 -4.20
N THR A 51 -9.83 -14.75 -4.45
CA THR A 51 -10.07 -14.25 -5.80
C THR A 51 -8.86 -14.52 -6.69
N LEU A 52 -7.63 -14.28 -6.24
CA LEU A 52 -6.41 -14.57 -7.00
C LEU A 52 -6.02 -16.06 -7.04
N ASN A 53 -6.81 -16.95 -6.44
CA ASN A 53 -6.54 -18.39 -6.34
C ASN A 53 -5.16 -18.73 -5.72
N ILE A 54 -4.74 -17.96 -4.71
CA ILE A 54 -3.48 -18.19 -4.00
C ILE A 54 -3.74 -18.94 -2.68
N SER A 55 -2.83 -19.85 -2.32
CA SER A 55 -2.87 -20.50 -1.01
C SER A 55 -2.41 -19.52 0.08
N GLN A 56 -2.77 -19.78 1.35
CA GLN A 56 -2.26 -18.97 2.47
C GLN A 56 -0.73 -19.01 2.57
N ALA A 57 -0.11 -20.15 2.22
CA ALA A 57 1.34 -20.30 2.22
C ALA A 57 1.99 -19.39 1.17
N ALA A 58 1.50 -19.43 -0.08
CA ALA A 58 1.98 -18.56 -1.15
C ALA A 58 1.76 -17.08 -0.81
N ALA A 59 0.60 -16.73 -0.23
CA ALA A 59 0.33 -15.36 0.16
C ALA A 59 1.24 -14.85 1.30
N ALA A 60 1.61 -15.72 2.24
CA ALA A 60 2.58 -15.39 3.28
C ALA A 60 3.97 -15.12 2.70
N GLU A 61 4.40 -15.93 1.73
CA GLU A 61 5.66 -15.75 1.00
C GLU A 61 5.68 -14.45 0.19
N LEU A 62 4.63 -14.14 -0.57
CA LEU A 62 4.49 -12.88 -1.31
C LEU A 62 4.49 -11.65 -0.38
N ALA A 63 4.03 -11.81 0.85
CA ALA A 63 4.06 -10.77 1.88
C ALA A 63 5.39 -10.70 2.66
N GLY A 64 6.31 -11.67 2.47
CA GLY A 64 7.58 -11.74 3.18
C GLY A 64 7.44 -12.07 4.67
N VAL A 65 6.44 -12.87 5.07
CA VAL A 65 6.18 -13.24 6.46
C VAL A 65 5.96 -14.74 6.64
N SER A 66 6.02 -15.23 7.88
CA SER A 66 5.69 -16.63 8.17
C SER A 66 4.22 -16.92 7.93
N MET A 67 3.89 -18.17 7.58
CA MET A 67 2.51 -18.62 7.39
C MET A 67 1.64 -18.37 8.64
N THR A 68 2.19 -18.62 9.83
CA THR A 68 1.50 -18.37 11.11
C THR A 68 1.17 -16.88 11.27
N GLN A 69 2.09 -15.99 10.90
CA GLN A 69 1.86 -14.56 10.97
C GLN A 69 0.80 -14.09 9.97
N TYR A 70 0.87 -14.58 8.72
CA TYR A 70 -0.14 -14.28 7.71
C TYR A 70 -1.54 -14.74 8.13
N ARG A 71 -1.66 -15.93 8.75
CA ARG A 71 -2.93 -16.43 9.32
C ARG A 71 -3.49 -15.49 10.39
N LYS A 72 -2.64 -14.90 11.24
CA LYS A 72 -3.09 -13.90 12.22
C LYS A 72 -3.66 -12.65 11.54
N TYR A 73 -3.04 -12.19 10.45
CA TYR A 73 -3.55 -11.06 9.67
C TYR A 73 -4.91 -11.36 9.03
N GLU A 74 -5.07 -12.50 8.35
CA GLU A 74 -6.37 -12.90 7.77
C GLU A 74 -7.47 -13.14 8.81
N ALA A 75 -7.09 -13.47 10.04
CA ALA A 75 -8.00 -13.65 11.16
C ALA A 75 -8.31 -12.33 11.90
N GLY A 76 -7.66 -11.22 11.53
CA GLY A 76 -7.78 -9.94 12.24
C GLY A 76 -7.20 -9.94 13.66
N ARG A 77 -6.39 -10.95 14.01
CA ARG A 77 -5.80 -11.10 15.35
C ARG A 77 -4.56 -10.23 15.55
N ASP A 78 -3.97 -9.72 14.48
CA ASP A 78 -2.76 -8.90 14.52
C ASP A 78 -2.78 -7.80 13.45
N ASN A 79 -2.01 -6.74 13.67
CA ASN A 79 -1.84 -5.64 12.72
C ASN A 79 -0.75 -5.96 11.70
N MET A 80 -1.10 -5.93 10.41
CA MET A 80 -0.10 -6.00 9.36
C MET A 80 0.81 -4.77 9.41
N ARG A 81 2.12 -4.97 9.23
CA ARG A 81 3.07 -3.86 9.08
C ARG A 81 2.91 -3.23 7.70
N LEU A 82 3.16 -1.92 7.59
CA LEU A 82 3.02 -1.23 6.31
C LEU A 82 4.00 -1.77 5.25
N SER A 83 5.23 -2.11 5.65
CA SER A 83 6.21 -2.77 4.78
C SER A 83 5.70 -4.10 4.24
N THR A 84 5.16 -4.96 5.11
CA THR A 84 4.52 -6.24 4.73
C THR A 84 3.38 -6.02 3.73
N LEU A 85 2.53 -5.01 3.95
CA LEU A 85 1.47 -4.68 3.00
C LEU A 85 2.06 -4.32 1.63
N PHE A 86 3.07 -3.45 1.59
CA PHE A 86 3.68 -3.04 0.33
C PHE A 86 4.35 -4.18 -0.41
N CYS A 87 5.01 -5.11 0.29
CA CYS A 87 5.51 -6.35 -0.32
C CYS A 87 4.36 -7.15 -0.96
N TYR A 88 3.28 -7.37 -0.21
CA TYR A 88 2.10 -8.09 -0.68
C TYR A 88 1.48 -7.42 -1.92
N LEU A 89 1.27 -6.09 -1.90
CA LEU A 89 0.69 -5.33 -3.01
C LEU A 89 1.59 -5.28 -4.25
N SER A 90 2.91 -5.20 -4.05
CA SER A 90 3.87 -5.18 -5.15
C SER A 90 3.87 -6.51 -5.90
N ASN A 91 3.85 -7.61 -5.14
CA ASN A 91 3.88 -8.98 -5.68
C ASN A 91 2.52 -9.43 -6.26
N THR A 92 1.41 -9.04 -5.63
CA THR A 92 0.07 -9.43 -6.09
C THR A 92 -0.50 -8.48 -7.13
N GLY A 93 -0.08 -7.22 -7.19
CA GLY A 93 -0.70 -6.20 -8.03
C GLY A 93 -2.08 -5.76 -7.56
N ILE A 94 -2.53 -6.18 -6.38
CA ILE A 94 -3.81 -5.71 -5.82
C ILE A 94 -3.74 -4.18 -5.70
N PRO A 95 -4.76 -3.43 -6.15
CA PRO A 95 -4.84 -2.00 -5.90
C PRO A 95 -4.87 -1.74 -4.39
N ILE A 96 -4.06 -0.81 -3.86
CA ILE A 96 -4.00 -0.55 -2.41
C ILE A 96 -5.37 -0.16 -1.85
N GLU A 97 -6.11 0.57 -2.66
CA GLU A 97 -7.46 1.03 -2.39
C GLU A 97 -8.45 -0.14 -2.20
N PHE A 98 -8.22 -1.32 -2.80
CA PHE A 98 -9.06 -2.50 -2.56
C PHE A 98 -9.00 -2.96 -1.10
N LEU A 99 -7.81 -2.89 -0.48
CA LEU A 99 -7.60 -3.33 0.91
C LEU A 99 -7.89 -2.24 1.93
N LEU A 100 -7.77 -0.96 1.55
CA LEU A 100 -7.99 0.15 2.47
C LEU A 100 -9.43 0.69 2.38
N LEU A 101 -9.94 1.02 1.19
CA LEU A 101 -11.17 1.81 1.03
C LEU A 101 -12.46 1.27 1.67
N PRO A 102 -12.73 -0.05 1.74
CA PRO A 102 -13.98 -0.53 2.34
C PRO A 102 -14.17 -0.10 3.80
N HIS A 103 -13.09 0.25 4.50
CA HIS A 103 -13.14 0.75 5.88
C HIS A 103 -13.39 2.25 6.00
N LEU A 104 -13.39 2.96 4.88
CA LEU A 104 -13.18 4.40 4.88
C LEU A 104 -14.43 5.18 4.47
N GLY A 105 -15.60 4.54 4.56
CA GLY A 105 -16.90 5.14 4.32
C GLY A 105 -17.12 5.36 2.82
N ALA A 106 -17.90 4.47 2.20
CA ALA A 106 -18.29 4.59 0.81
C ALA A 106 -18.96 5.95 0.56
N GLN A 107 -18.38 6.78 -0.31
CA GLN A 107 -19.18 7.59 -1.21
C GLN A 107 -18.48 8.15 -2.45
N SER A 108 -17.16 8.34 -2.52
CA SER A 108 -16.70 9.34 -3.51
C SER A 108 -15.93 8.85 -4.73
N HIS A 109 -14.85 8.05 -4.66
CA HIS A 109 -13.86 8.12 -5.78
C HIS A 109 -13.26 6.82 -6.33
N CYS A 110 -13.72 5.63 -5.95
CA CYS A 110 -13.17 4.38 -6.52
C CYS A 110 -14.24 3.44 -7.08
N ARG A 111 -15.10 3.98 -7.96
CA ARG A 111 -15.88 3.14 -8.91
C ARG A 111 -14.98 2.19 -9.71
N MET A 112 -13.70 2.57 -9.85
CA MET A 112 -12.65 1.81 -10.50
C MET A 112 -12.34 0.44 -9.90
N ILE A 113 -12.68 0.18 -8.63
CA ILE A 113 -12.24 -1.05 -7.94
C ILE A 113 -13.42 -1.95 -7.70
N ASN A 114 -13.48 -3.02 -8.48
CA ASN A 114 -14.52 -4.03 -8.38
C ASN A 114 -13.88 -5.38 -8.05
N ALA A 115 -14.34 -6.01 -6.98
CA ALA A 115 -13.83 -7.31 -6.55
C ALA A 115 -13.95 -8.39 -7.62
N ARG A 116 -14.93 -8.28 -8.53
CA ARG A 116 -15.10 -9.17 -9.67
C ARG A 116 -13.93 -9.08 -10.64
N TYR A 117 -13.44 -7.87 -10.91
CA TYR A 117 -12.33 -7.63 -11.84
C TYR A 117 -10.97 -7.66 -11.15
N LEU A 118 -10.88 -8.03 -9.87
CA LEU A 118 -9.63 -7.94 -9.12
C LEU A 118 -8.47 -8.71 -9.78
N ARG A 119 -8.75 -9.85 -10.43
CA ARG A 119 -7.76 -10.60 -11.21
C ARG A 119 -7.20 -9.77 -12.37
N LEU A 120 -8.10 -9.15 -13.13
CA LEU A 120 -7.74 -8.32 -14.27
C LEU A 120 -6.99 -7.06 -13.81
N GLN A 121 -7.48 -6.41 -12.74
CA GLN A 121 -6.84 -5.26 -12.12
C GLN A 121 -5.43 -5.59 -11.64
N SER A 122 -5.27 -6.73 -10.97
CA SER A 122 -3.98 -7.27 -10.52
C SER A 122 -2.98 -7.42 -11.67
N TYR A 123 -3.42 -7.96 -12.80
CA TYR A 123 -2.59 -8.08 -14.00
C TYR A 123 -2.21 -6.72 -14.59
N ILE A 124 -3.17 -5.82 -14.78
CA ILE A 124 -2.93 -4.48 -15.37
C ILE A 124 -1.90 -3.68 -14.57
N VAL A 125 -1.97 -3.83 -13.25
CA VAL A 125 -1.07 -3.20 -12.28
C VAL A 125 0.36 -3.78 -12.33
N ARG A 126 0.53 -5.01 -12.82
CA ARG A 126 1.81 -5.74 -12.89
C ARG A 126 2.44 -5.82 -14.28
N CYS A 127 1.64 -5.78 -15.32
CA CYS A 127 2.11 -5.96 -16.68
C CYS A 127 3.04 -4.80 -17.11
N SER A 128 3.95 -5.08 -18.04
CA SER A 128 4.79 -4.07 -18.67
C SER A 128 3.95 -3.04 -19.45
N ALA A 129 4.53 -1.90 -19.82
CA ALA A 129 3.85 -0.92 -20.69
C ALA A 129 3.40 -1.56 -22.01
N ARG A 130 4.27 -2.35 -22.65
CA ARG A 130 3.93 -3.06 -23.88
C ARG A 130 2.80 -4.06 -23.71
N GLU A 131 2.81 -4.86 -22.64
CA GLU A 131 1.71 -5.81 -22.36
C GLU A 131 0.40 -5.08 -22.07
N PHE A 132 0.46 -3.95 -21.36
CA PHE A 132 -0.70 -3.10 -21.11
C PHE A 132 -1.27 -2.52 -22.41
N ASP A 133 -0.43 -1.96 -23.28
CA ASP A 133 -0.86 -1.37 -24.55
C ASP A 133 -1.45 -2.44 -25.48
N ASN A 134 -0.83 -3.61 -25.55
CA ASN A 134 -1.37 -4.76 -26.29
C ASN A 134 -2.72 -5.19 -25.73
N PHE A 135 -2.85 -5.27 -24.40
CA PHE A 135 -4.10 -5.63 -23.75
C PHE A 135 -5.20 -4.59 -24.05
N VAL A 136 -4.90 -3.30 -23.88
CA VAL A 136 -5.83 -2.21 -24.23
C VAL A 136 -6.21 -2.26 -25.70
N GLY A 137 -5.26 -2.52 -26.61
CA GLY A 137 -5.53 -2.68 -28.03
C GLY A 137 -6.45 -3.86 -28.33
N LEU A 138 -6.26 -5.01 -27.68
CA LEU A 138 -7.14 -6.17 -27.80
C LEU A 138 -8.56 -5.87 -27.29
N VAL A 139 -8.67 -5.27 -26.10
CA VAL A 139 -9.96 -4.85 -25.54
C VAL A 139 -10.65 -3.85 -26.46
N ALA A 140 -9.91 -2.85 -26.93
CA ALA A 140 -10.41 -1.87 -27.87
C ALA A 140 -10.87 -2.54 -29.17
N MET A 141 -10.14 -3.48 -29.77
CA MET A 141 -10.60 -4.17 -30.99
C MET A 141 -11.91 -4.94 -30.79
N LEU A 142 -12.08 -5.58 -29.63
CA LEU A 142 -13.33 -6.27 -29.28
C LEU A 142 -14.49 -5.29 -29.08
N LEU A 143 -14.18 -4.08 -28.62
CA LEU A 143 -15.11 -2.97 -28.42
C LEU A 143 -15.38 -2.15 -29.68
N ILE A 144 -14.44 -2.08 -30.63
CA ILE A 144 -14.43 -1.19 -31.81
C ILE A 144 -15.45 -1.61 -32.88
N GLY A 145 -16.21 -2.69 -32.66
CA GLY A 145 -17.54 -2.77 -33.25
C GLY A 145 -18.46 -1.58 -32.89
N LYS A 146 -18.10 -0.74 -31.90
CA LYS A 146 -18.97 0.30 -31.33
C LYS A 146 -18.41 1.72 -31.06
N LYS A 147 -17.11 2.03 -30.96
CA LYS A 147 -16.61 3.45 -30.94
C LYS A 147 -15.07 3.63 -30.93
N SER A 148 -14.69 4.86 -31.28
CA SER A 148 -13.40 5.45 -31.67
C SER A 148 -12.10 5.11 -30.90
N ILE A 149 -11.01 5.16 -31.68
CA ILE A 149 -9.59 5.00 -31.35
C ILE A 149 -9.17 5.67 -30.04
N ILE A 150 -8.75 4.85 -29.07
CA ILE A 150 -8.06 5.29 -27.87
C ILE A 150 -6.63 5.62 -28.27
N ARG A 151 -6.23 6.89 -28.13
CA ARG A 151 -4.84 7.30 -28.32
C ARG A 151 -3.99 6.64 -27.23
N GLY A 152 -3.04 5.80 -27.67
CA GLY A 152 -2.05 5.19 -26.79
C GLY A 152 -1.37 6.25 -25.95
N THR A 153 -1.57 6.18 -24.64
CA THR A 153 -0.78 6.99 -23.72
C THR A 153 0.54 6.25 -23.56
N GLN A 154 1.61 6.82 -24.09
CA GLN A 154 2.96 6.36 -23.80
C GLN A 154 3.22 6.56 -22.30
N HIS A 155 2.82 5.56 -21.50
CA HIS A 155 3.05 5.51 -20.08
C HIS A 155 4.15 4.48 -19.84
N GLU A 156 5.39 4.97 -19.90
CA GLU A 156 6.52 4.23 -19.33
C GLU A 156 6.28 4.10 -17.83
N LEU A 157 5.73 2.96 -17.41
CA LEU A 157 6.06 2.47 -16.08
C LEU A 157 7.57 2.27 -16.09
N GLY A 158 8.30 3.07 -15.32
CA GLY A 158 9.71 2.80 -15.07
C GLY A 158 9.86 1.31 -14.72
N LYS A 159 10.92 0.67 -15.23
CA LYS A 159 11.24 -0.74 -15.01
C LYS A 159 11.61 -1.03 -13.55
N GLN A 160 10.81 -0.60 -12.58
CA GLN A 160 11.04 -0.95 -11.18
C GLN A 160 10.34 -2.28 -10.90
N PRO A 161 11.10 -3.39 -10.84
CA PRO A 161 10.54 -4.66 -10.41
C PRO A 161 9.94 -4.50 -9.00
N ALA A 162 8.95 -5.34 -8.71
CA ALA A 162 8.36 -5.48 -7.38
C ALA A 162 9.40 -5.71 -6.25
N GLU A 163 10.63 -6.09 -6.63
CA GLU A 163 11.76 -6.41 -5.76
C GLU A 163 12.32 -5.22 -4.96
N GLN A 164 11.92 -3.97 -5.25
CA GLN A 164 12.43 -2.80 -4.51
C GLN A 164 11.34 -1.81 -4.09
N PHE A 165 10.21 -2.30 -3.56
CA PHE A 165 9.59 -1.56 -2.45
C PHE A 165 10.52 -1.67 -1.24
N SER A 166 11.61 -0.93 -1.32
CA SER A 166 12.61 -0.91 -0.28
C SER A 166 12.03 -0.22 0.93
N LEU A 167 12.44 -0.68 2.12
CA LEU A 167 12.24 0.05 3.37
C LEU A 167 12.68 1.52 3.27
N ASP A 168 13.46 1.88 2.25
CA ASP A 168 13.88 3.23 1.87
C ASP A 168 12.73 4.23 1.63
N SER A 169 11.50 3.76 1.33
CA SER A 169 10.34 4.66 1.23
C SER A 169 9.70 4.98 2.58
N LEU A 170 10.02 4.26 3.65
CA LEU A 170 9.43 4.51 4.96
C LEU A 170 9.96 5.81 5.61
N PRO A 171 11.25 6.20 5.46
CA PRO A 171 11.71 7.52 5.84
C PRO A 171 10.89 8.68 5.25
N SER A 172 10.43 8.58 3.99
CA SER A 172 9.61 9.65 3.39
C SER A 172 8.21 9.74 4.02
N ILE A 173 7.64 8.62 4.44
CA ILE A 173 6.39 8.57 5.21
C ILE A 173 6.51 9.34 6.52
N LEU A 174 7.60 9.10 7.24
CA LEU A 174 7.86 9.72 8.54
C LEU A 174 8.19 11.21 8.39
N ALA A 175 8.96 11.57 7.36
CA ALA A 175 9.21 12.96 7.00
C ALA A 175 7.90 13.69 6.66
N THR A 176 7.00 13.05 5.92
CA THR A 176 5.68 13.63 5.60
C THR A 176 4.80 13.78 6.83
N LEU A 177 4.75 12.79 7.73
CA LEU A 177 4.02 12.90 9.00
C LEU A 177 4.52 14.08 9.84
N ARG A 178 5.84 14.20 9.99
CA ARG A 178 6.47 15.32 10.71
C ARG A 178 6.14 16.66 10.05
N ARG A 179 6.32 16.76 8.74
CA ARG A 179 6.04 17.98 7.97
C ARG A 179 4.59 18.38 8.09
N MET A 180 3.67 17.44 8.01
CA MET A 180 2.24 17.71 8.17
C MET A 180 1.94 18.27 9.56
N ARG A 181 2.47 17.65 10.62
CA ARG A 181 2.32 18.16 11.99
C ARG A 181 2.78 19.61 12.10
N GLU A 182 3.96 19.91 11.54
CA GLU A 182 4.54 21.26 11.55
C GLU A 182 3.70 22.27 10.75
N LEU A 183 3.19 21.89 9.57
CA LEU A 183 2.31 22.73 8.74
C LEU A 183 0.97 23.03 9.41
N CYS A 184 0.40 22.05 10.10
CA CYS A 184 -0.85 22.17 10.85
C CYS A 184 -0.65 22.84 12.22
N LYS A 185 0.59 23.22 12.58
CA LYS A 185 0.96 23.84 13.86
C LYS A 185 0.55 23.00 15.08
N LEU A 186 0.57 21.68 14.95
CA LEU A 186 0.27 20.77 16.05
C LEU A 186 1.54 20.45 16.85
N SER A 187 1.42 20.42 18.17
CA SER A 187 2.44 19.82 19.02
C SER A 187 2.51 18.31 18.77
N ARG A 188 3.61 17.68 19.18
CA ARG A 188 3.74 16.21 19.12
C ARG A 188 2.65 15.52 19.94
N ARG A 189 2.25 16.10 21.07
CA ARG A 189 1.22 15.54 21.94
C ARG A 189 -0.13 15.54 21.23
N GLU A 190 -0.55 16.69 20.70
CA GLU A 190 -1.83 16.82 19.97
C GLU A 190 -1.87 15.91 18.75
N PHE A 191 -0.77 15.82 17.98
CA PHE A 191 -0.74 14.96 16.81
C PHE A 191 -0.72 13.47 17.17
N ALA A 192 -0.04 13.08 18.24
CA ALA A 192 -0.06 11.70 18.74
C ALA A 192 -1.45 11.30 19.22
N GLU A 193 -2.12 12.20 19.97
CA GLU A 193 -3.50 12.03 20.42
C GLU A 193 -4.47 11.91 19.24
N LEU A 194 -4.33 12.76 18.22
CA LEU A 194 -5.11 12.69 16.97
C LEU A 194 -4.97 11.33 16.28
N LEU A 195 -3.76 10.77 16.27
CA LEU A 195 -3.47 9.44 15.70
C LEU A 195 -3.77 8.28 16.67
N GLY A 196 -4.16 8.58 17.90
CA GLY A 196 -4.42 7.61 18.96
C GLY A 196 -3.20 6.76 19.33
N ILE A 197 -2.01 7.34 19.32
CA ILE A 197 -0.75 6.69 19.72
C ILE A 197 -0.10 7.45 20.87
N ALA A 198 0.82 6.80 21.58
CA ALA A 198 1.59 7.48 22.61
C ALA A 198 2.51 8.55 21.99
N PRO A 199 2.72 9.71 22.66
CA PRO A 199 3.68 10.72 22.20
C PRO A 199 5.11 10.21 22.04
N SER A 200 5.51 9.23 22.86
CA SER A 200 6.80 8.54 22.76
C SER A 200 6.90 7.74 21.46
N THR A 201 5.84 7.04 21.06
CA THR A 201 5.75 6.32 19.78
C THR A 201 5.89 7.27 18.59
N LEU A 202 5.16 8.39 18.60
CA LEU A 202 5.31 9.41 17.54
C LEU A 202 6.74 9.95 17.50
N THR A 203 7.36 10.19 18.65
CA THR A 203 8.75 10.67 18.72
C THR A 203 9.73 9.64 18.14
N ALA A 204 9.54 8.36 18.42
CA ALA A 204 10.35 7.29 17.84
C ALA A 204 10.22 7.21 16.31
N PHE A 205 9.00 7.39 15.81
CA PHE A 205 8.72 7.49 14.38
C PHE A 205 9.38 8.72 13.75
N GLU A 206 9.22 9.93 14.29
CA GLU A 206 9.84 11.13 13.73
C GLU A 206 11.38 11.09 13.73
N ARG A 207 11.98 10.31 14.63
CA ARG A 207 13.43 10.09 14.70
C ARG A 207 13.93 8.98 13.78
N GLY A 208 13.04 8.18 13.20
CA GLY A 208 13.40 7.03 12.38
C GLY A 208 13.87 5.80 13.16
N ASN A 209 13.65 5.75 14.48
CA ASN A 209 14.13 4.64 15.32
C ASN A 209 13.32 3.33 15.12
N ASP A 210 12.07 3.44 14.65
CA ASP A 210 11.15 2.30 14.56
C ASP A 210 10.48 2.18 13.18
N ILE A 211 11.23 2.54 12.14
CA ILE A 211 10.77 2.59 10.75
C ILE A 211 10.12 1.27 10.32
N GLY A 212 10.77 0.13 10.61
CA GLY A 212 10.35 -1.18 10.14
C GLY A 212 9.08 -1.74 10.78
N ASN A 213 8.64 -1.17 11.90
CA ASN A 213 7.47 -1.65 12.65
C ASN A 213 6.23 -0.77 12.50
N LEU A 214 6.23 0.18 11.55
CA LEU A 214 5.09 1.06 11.29
C LEU A 214 3.82 0.24 11.03
N PRO A 215 2.82 0.25 11.93
CA PRO A 215 1.66 -0.59 11.78
C PRO A 215 0.71 0.01 10.75
N LEU A 216 0.10 -0.82 9.91
CA LEU A 216 -0.83 -0.35 8.87
C LEU A 216 -2.02 0.40 9.47
N CYS A 217 -2.46 0.03 10.67
CA CYS A 217 -3.55 0.72 11.35
C CYS A 217 -3.24 2.21 11.59
N LEU A 218 -1.97 2.61 11.69
CA LEU A 218 -1.60 4.02 11.80
C LEU A 218 -1.95 4.81 10.53
N VAL A 219 -1.77 4.21 9.35
CA VAL A 219 -2.13 4.84 8.06
C VAL A 219 -3.64 4.99 7.94
N HIS A 220 -4.40 4.00 8.43
CA HIS A 220 -5.86 4.09 8.50
C HIS A 220 -6.31 5.19 9.47
N ARG A 221 -5.76 5.21 10.69
CA ARG A 221 -6.04 6.25 11.69
C ARG A 221 -5.66 7.63 11.19
N PHE A 222 -4.53 7.75 10.51
CA PHE A 222 -4.10 8.99 9.86
C PHE A 222 -5.18 9.53 8.94
N TRP A 223 -5.72 8.71 8.04
CA TRP A 223 -6.79 9.18 7.16
C TRP A 223 -8.05 9.53 7.96
N MET A 224 -8.53 8.62 8.81
CA MET A 224 -9.74 8.88 9.59
C MET A 224 -9.67 10.16 10.42
N ALA A 225 -8.51 10.42 11.01
CA ALA A 225 -8.28 11.57 11.87
C ALA A 225 -7.95 12.85 11.11
N SER A 226 -7.37 12.78 9.90
CA SER A 226 -6.98 13.98 9.14
C SER A 226 -7.91 14.34 7.99
N GLY A 227 -8.74 13.39 7.53
CA GLY A 227 -9.50 13.50 6.29
C GLY A 227 -8.66 13.45 5.01
N LEU A 228 -7.34 13.23 5.11
CA LEU A 228 -6.42 13.24 3.97
C LEU A 228 -6.19 11.83 3.42
N SER A 229 -6.02 11.73 2.09
CA SER A 229 -5.71 10.47 1.42
C SER A 229 -4.39 9.87 1.96
N PRO A 230 -4.33 8.58 2.32
CA PRO A 230 -3.10 7.91 2.73
C PRO A 230 -1.93 8.06 1.76
N LEU A 231 -2.20 8.23 0.46
CA LEU A 231 -1.17 8.37 -0.57
C LEU A 231 -0.31 9.61 -0.38
N ILE A 232 -0.78 10.63 0.34
CA ILE A 232 0.06 11.81 0.61
C ILE A 232 1.28 11.46 1.44
N LEU A 233 1.21 10.44 2.30
CA LEU A 233 2.32 10.02 3.15
C LEU A 233 3.54 9.59 2.34
N VAL A 234 3.31 9.02 1.16
CA VAL A 234 4.37 8.57 0.27
C VAL A 234 4.72 9.59 -0.81
N HIS A 235 4.12 10.79 -0.80
CA HIS A 235 4.30 11.79 -1.84
C HIS A 235 5.78 12.13 -2.07
N GLY A 236 6.18 12.28 -3.34
CA GLY A 236 7.56 12.57 -3.73
C GLY A 236 8.52 11.37 -3.62
N SER A 237 8.02 10.16 -3.37
CA SER A 237 8.81 8.93 -3.43
C SER A 237 8.50 8.12 -4.70
N SER A 238 9.41 7.22 -5.07
CA SER A 238 9.19 6.26 -6.16
C SER A 238 7.93 5.41 -5.96
N VAL A 239 7.58 5.13 -4.70
CA VAL A 239 6.36 4.45 -4.29
C VAL A 239 5.11 5.21 -4.76
N PHE A 240 5.09 6.53 -4.57
CA PHE A 240 3.98 7.36 -5.01
C PHE A 240 3.87 7.39 -6.53
N ASP A 241 4.99 7.56 -7.24
CA ASP A 241 5.01 7.53 -8.71
C ASP A 241 4.49 6.20 -9.27
N HIS A 242 4.90 5.10 -8.64
CA HIS A 242 4.44 3.77 -8.99
C HIS A 242 2.94 3.58 -8.79
N TYR A 243 2.41 3.95 -7.62
CA TYR A 243 0.97 3.88 -7.37
C TYR A 243 0.18 4.81 -8.29
N ARG A 244 0.68 6.02 -8.55
CA ARG A 244 0.06 6.96 -9.48
C ARG A 244 -0.04 6.38 -10.89
N ALA A 245 1.02 5.75 -11.39
CA ALA A 245 1.01 5.15 -12.71
C ALA A 245 0.10 3.91 -12.79
N ARG A 246 0.09 3.06 -11.75
CA ARG A 246 -0.86 1.94 -11.61
C ARG A 246 -2.31 2.42 -11.60
N HIS A 247 -2.59 3.49 -10.84
CA HIS A 247 -3.92 4.10 -10.77
C HIS A 247 -4.37 4.60 -12.14
N LYS A 248 -3.53 5.30 -12.90
CA LYS A 248 -3.85 5.75 -14.27
C LYS A 248 -4.26 4.61 -15.18
N ARG A 249 -3.57 3.47 -15.13
CA ARG A 249 -3.91 2.28 -15.94
C ARG A 249 -5.26 1.69 -15.55
N LEU A 250 -5.54 1.62 -14.25
CA LEU A 250 -6.84 1.20 -13.75
C LEU A 250 -7.94 2.16 -14.19
N THR A 251 -7.67 3.48 -14.25
CA THR A 251 -8.65 4.47 -14.73
C THR A 251 -8.94 4.23 -16.19
N GLN A 252 -7.91 4.05 -17.02
CA GLN A 252 -8.07 3.76 -18.44
C GLN A 252 -8.85 2.47 -18.70
N LEU A 253 -8.56 1.41 -17.93
CA LEU A 253 -9.36 0.19 -17.99
C LEU A 253 -10.81 0.46 -17.61
N HIS A 254 -11.04 1.17 -16.50
CA HIS A 254 -12.37 1.45 -16.03
C HIS A 254 -13.16 2.23 -17.07
N ASP A 255 -12.60 3.30 -17.62
CA ASP A 255 -13.23 4.12 -18.66
C ASP A 255 -13.53 3.32 -19.93
N LEU A 256 -12.72 2.30 -20.21
CA LEU A 256 -12.92 1.35 -21.30
C LEU A 256 -14.10 0.41 -21.12
N ILE A 257 -14.45 0.05 -19.87
CA ILE A 257 -15.43 -1.00 -19.57
C ILE A 257 -16.65 -0.48 -18.79
N ALA A 258 -16.66 0.80 -18.39
CA ALA A 258 -17.66 1.36 -17.48
C ALA A 258 -19.09 1.24 -18.01
N ASP A 259 -19.27 1.37 -19.32
CA ASP A 259 -20.59 1.37 -19.99
C ASP A 259 -20.89 0.06 -20.73
N GLU A 260 -20.09 -0.98 -20.50
CA GLU A 260 -20.16 -2.22 -21.28
C GLU A 260 -21.07 -3.28 -20.66
N SER A 261 -21.65 -4.12 -21.53
CA SER A 261 -22.55 -5.19 -21.11
C SER A 261 -21.85 -6.29 -20.29
N GLU A 262 -22.61 -6.94 -19.41
CA GLU A 262 -22.17 -8.09 -18.62
C GLU A 262 -21.61 -9.25 -19.44
N GLU A 263 -22.15 -9.45 -20.65
CA GLU A 263 -21.69 -10.45 -21.61
C GLU A 263 -20.25 -10.17 -22.05
N LEU A 264 -19.96 -8.92 -22.44
CA LEU A 264 -18.62 -8.51 -22.83
C LEU A 264 -17.63 -8.65 -21.67
N LEU A 265 -18.04 -8.27 -20.46
CA LEU A 265 -17.24 -8.45 -19.25
C LEU A 265 -16.91 -9.93 -19.03
N GLY A 266 -17.86 -10.83 -19.31
CA GLY A 266 -17.64 -12.28 -19.34
C GLY A 266 -16.58 -12.70 -20.38
N HIS A 267 -16.62 -12.14 -21.59
CA HIS A 267 -15.60 -12.39 -22.62
C HIS A 267 -14.21 -11.89 -22.20
N LEU A 268 -14.12 -10.72 -21.57
CA LEU A 268 -12.87 -10.20 -21.04
C LEU A 268 -12.29 -11.10 -19.94
N GLU A 269 -13.13 -11.68 -19.08
CA GLU A 269 -12.69 -12.67 -18.09
C GLU A 269 -12.13 -13.94 -18.74
N VAL A 270 -12.70 -14.40 -19.86
CA VAL A 270 -12.19 -15.56 -20.62
C VAL A 270 -10.84 -15.24 -21.26
N ILE A 271 -10.72 -14.11 -21.94
CA ILE A 271 -9.44 -13.66 -22.53
C ILE A 271 -8.38 -13.54 -21.44
N PHE A 272 -8.75 -12.98 -20.29
CA PHE A 272 -7.86 -12.85 -19.16
C PHE A 272 -7.38 -14.22 -18.65
N LYS A 273 -8.28 -15.20 -18.50
CA LYS A 273 -7.91 -16.57 -18.10
C LYS A 273 -6.89 -17.17 -19.08
N ASN A 274 -7.08 -16.95 -20.38
CA ASN A 274 -6.17 -17.45 -21.41
C ASN A 274 -4.79 -16.76 -21.34
N ILE A 275 -4.74 -15.43 -21.25
CA ILE A 275 -3.47 -14.68 -21.08
C ILE A 275 -2.77 -15.13 -19.79
N HIS A 276 -3.51 -15.25 -18.69
CA HIS A 276 -2.94 -15.65 -17.42
C HIS A 276 -2.37 -17.07 -17.47
N SER A 277 -3.02 -18.02 -18.15
CA SER A 277 -2.49 -19.38 -18.32
C SER A 277 -1.12 -19.41 -19.03
N ILE A 278 -0.89 -18.47 -19.96
CA ILE A 278 0.37 -18.33 -20.68
C ILE A 278 1.47 -17.75 -19.78
N HIS A 279 1.14 -16.74 -18.96
CA HIS A 279 2.12 -16.01 -18.14
C HIS A 279 2.36 -16.62 -16.74
N SER A 280 1.48 -17.48 -16.25
CA SER A 280 1.61 -18.12 -14.92
C SER A 280 2.75 -19.14 -14.84
N SER A 281 3.42 -19.44 -15.96
CA SER A 281 4.29 -20.61 -16.09
C SER A 281 5.75 -20.45 -15.57
N PRO A 282 6.33 -19.25 -15.32
CA PRO A 282 7.67 -19.21 -14.70
C PRO A 282 7.84 -18.41 -13.40
N GLN A 283 7.09 -17.33 -13.13
CA GLN A 283 7.36 -16.50 -11.94
C GLN A 283 6.64 -16.97 -10.67
N ILE A 284 5.40 -17.43 -10.77
CA ILE A 284 4.74 -18.16 -9.66
C ILE A 284 5.43 -19.52 -9.50
N SER A 285 5.83 -20.15 -10.61
CA SER A 285 6.60 -21.39 -10.61
C SER A 285 7.99 -21.27 -10.00
N ARG A 286 8.68 -20.12 -10.08
CA ARG A 286 9.98 -19.90 -9.42
C ARG A 286 9.87 -19.79 -7.90
N VAL A 287 8.81 -19.13 -7.43
CA VAL A 287 8.45 -19.07 -6.01
C VAL A 287 8.07 -20.48 -5.52
N LEU A 288 7.36 -21.27 -6.33
CA LEU A 288 7.02 -22.66 -6.01
C LEU A 288 8.18 -23.66 -6.19
N SER A 289 9.13 -23.45 -7.11
CA SER A 289 10.23 -24.39 -7.39
C SER A 289 11.43 -24.22 -6.47
N LEU A 290 11.57 -23.07 -5.81
CA LEU A 290 12.55 -22.85 -4.73
C LEU A 290 12.11 -23.50 -3.39
N SER A 291 10.89 -24.03 -3.32
CA SER A 291 10.40 -24.77 -2.14
C SER A 291 10.74 -26.28 -2.15
N GLY A 292 11.38 -26.78 -3.22
CA GLY A 292 11.60 -28.21 -3.45
C GLY A 292 13.01 -28.77 -3.18
N THR A 293 14.03 -27.93 -2.95
CA THR A 293 15.38 -28.44 -2.65
C THR A 293 15.93 -27.78 -1.39
N GLY A 294 16.05 -28.60 -0.35
CA GLY A 294 16.51 -28.19 0.97
C GLY A 294 17.88 -27.53 0.94
N LYS A 295 17.89 -26.20 1.10
CA LYS A 295 18.89 -25.43 1.84
C LYS A 295 18.25 -24.09 2.19
N LYS A 296 17.84 -23.95 3.46
CA LYS A 296 17.49 -22.65 4.04
C LYS A 296 18.64 -21.69 3.73
N PRO A 297 18.44 -20.56 3.03
CA PRO A 297 19.40 -19.48 3.14
C PRO A 297 19.43 -19.09 4.62
N ALA A 298 20.62 -19.11 5.22
CA ALA A 298 20.83 -18.60 6.55
C ALA A 298 20.21 -17.21 6.60
N GLY A 299 19.22 -17.04 7.48
CA GLY A 299 18.53 -15.76 7.60
C GLY A 299 19.56 -14.68 7.88
N THR A 300 19.63 -13.69 7.01
CA THR A 300 20.12 -12.37 7.39
C THR A 300 19.08 -11.82 8.35
N LEU A 301 19.16 -12.28 9.60
CA LEU A 301 18.64 -11.56 10.75
C LEU A 301 19.32 -10.19 10.67
N TYR A 302 18.55 -9.16 10.35
CA TYR A 302 18.98 -7.80 10.69
C TYR A 302 19.32 -7.82 12.18
N PRO A 303 20.52 -7.39 12.60
CA PRO A 303 20.87 -7.38 14.00
C PRO A 303 19.88 -6.46 14.70
N VAL A 304 19.01 -7.06 15.51
CA VAL A 304 18.33 -6.35 16.59
C VAL A 304 19.44 -5.98 17.55
N ASN A 305 19.74 -4.67 17.63
CA ASN A 305 20.68 -4.14 18.61
C ASN A 305 20.23 -4.58 20.00
N GLN A 306 20.92 -5.57 20.57
CA GLN A 306 20.90 -5.86 21.99
C GLN A 306 21.93 -4.97 22.67
N ALA A 307 21.46 -3.87 23.25
CA ALA A 307 22.09 -3.10 24.31
C ALA A 307 20.97 -2.26 24.96
N SER A 308 20.76 -2.20 26.27
CA SER A 308 21.57 -2.58 27.42
C SER A 308 20.65 -2.88 28.60
N HIS A 309 21.07 -3.79 29.47
CA HIS A 309 20.54 -3.91 30.82
C HIS A 309 20.84 -2.62 31.59
N TYR A 310 19.81 -1.89 31.99
CA TYR A 310 19.90 -0.96 33.10
C TYR A 310 19.25 -1.63 34.31
N ILE A 311 20.08 -1.98 35.29
CA ILE A 311 19.68 -2.42 36.62
C ILE A 311 19.43 -1.14 37.42
N PRO A 312 18.23 -0.88 37.95
CA PRO A 312 18.05 0.22 38.88
C PRO A 312 18.56 -0.21 40.26
N THR A 313 19.62 0.43 40.74
CA THR A 313 19.92 0.49 42.17
C THR A 313 19.10 1.61 42.80
N MET A 314 18.42 1.28 43.90
CA MET A 314 17.75 2.25 44.76
C MET A 314 18.77 3.14 45.50
N SER A 315 18.24 4.27 45.98
CA SER A 315 18.85 5.35 46.78
C SER A 315 19.56 6.42 45.92
N ASP A 316 19.27 7.71 46.03
CA ASP A 316 18.86 8.48 47.20
C ASP A 316 17.68 9.42 46.95
N ALA A 317 16.85 9.50 47.99
CA ALA A 317 16.01 10.64 48.26
C ALA A 317 16.88 11.88 48.58
N GLU A 318 16.32 13.05 48.29
CA GLU A 318 16.67 14.38 48.80
C GLU A 318 17.58 15.30 47.96
N ARG A 319 17.15 16.58 47.97
CA ARG A 319 17.79 17.85 47.57
C ARG A 319 17.51 18.30 46.13
N MET A 320 17.00 19.49 45.85
CA MET A 320 16.59 20.65 46.64
C MET A 320 15.63 21.48 45.78
N THR A 321 14.69 22.12 46.44
CA THR A 321 13.96 23.31 45.99
C THR A 321 14.85 24.37 45.34
N MET A 322 14.52 24.75 44.10
CA MET A 322 14.28 26.12 43.63
C MET A 322 13.56 26.09 42.28
#